data_AF-A0A9P6B0G5-F1
#
_entry.id   AF-A0A9P6B0G5-F1
#
_cell.length_a   1.000
_cell.length_b   1.000
_cell.length_c   1.000
_cell.angle_alpha   90.00
_cell.angle_beta   90.00
_cell.angle_gamma   90.00
#
_symmetry.space_group_name_H-M   'P 1'
#
loop_
_entity.id
_entity.type
_entity.pdbx_description
1 polymer ?
#
loop_
_entity_poly.entity_id
_entity_poly.type
_entity_poly.pdbx_seq_one_letter_code
_entity_poly.pdbx_strand_id
1 'polypeptide(L)'
;MEPEETEWRIALSKIGEDVSMEDEVEDVLPGCYYLNIGIQGLWPQGLWIRPDYVRIYDALHHDYPLPMVRMGQTPCAVITGQPGIGKSLWVWYAARRRMAAREPLILYYGSKLCLFVEGGVYDLPDGWENDDFRYFIWAFIDSDEHSQGIPSHFVRPSTPLFIIFTRSPEANCWNCLHKTMLWPQTIIMNPWSKMDIQSATSRY
;
A
#
# COMPACT_ATOMS: atom_id res chain seq x y z
N MET A 1 -14.45 2.02 -50.40
CA MET A 1 -13.09 1.73 -49.88
C MET A 1 -13.29 1.53 -48.40
N GLU A 2 -13.56 0.29 -47.97
CA GLU A 2 -13.69 -0.20 -46.57
C GLU A 2 -13.80 -1.75 -46.55
N PRO A 3 -12.83 -2.54 -47.07
CA PRO A 3 -12.74 -3.96 -46.76
C PRO A 3 -11.80 -4.27 -45.58
N GLU A 4 -10.86 -3.36 -45.27
CA GLU A 4 -9.75 -3.62 -44.34
C GLU A 4 -10.19 -3.59 -42.87
N GLU A 5 -11.19 -2.78 -42.52
CA GLU A 5 -11.71 -2.73 -41.13
C GLU A 5 -12.49 -3.98 -40.70
N THR A 6 -13.03 -4.73 -41.67
CA THR A 6 -13.82 -5.92 -41.37
C THR A 6 -12.93 -7.14 -41.14
N GLU A 7 -11.76 -7.18 -41.80
CA GLU A 7 -10.82 -8.30 -41.73
C GLU A 7 -10.11 -8.39 -40.38
N TRP A 8 -9.74 -7.28 -39.74
CA TRP A 8 -9.10 -7.34 -38.42
C TRP A 8 -10.07 -7.76 -37.31
N ARG A 9 -11.37 -7.44 -37.42
CA ARG A 9 -12.40 -7.87 -36.46
C ARG A 9 -12.66 -9.36 -36.54
N ILE A 10 -12.63 -9.93 -37.75
CA ILE A 10 -12.74 -11.38 -37.98
C ILE A 10 -11.45 -12.11 -37.57
N ALA A 11 -10.28 -11.49 -37.76
CA ALA A 11 -9.01 -12.05 -37.30
C ALA A 11 -8.98 -12.15 -35.76
N LEU A 12 -9.44 -11.12 -35.03
CA LEU A 12 -9.53 -11.14 -33.57
C LEU A 12 -10.57 -12.15 -33.05
N SER A 13 -11.69 -12.35 -33.76
CA SER A 13 -12.69 -13.35 -33.35
C SER A 13 -12.19 -14.79 -33.55
N LYS A 14 -11.36 -15.03 -34.57
CA LYS A 14 -10.78 -16.37 -34.84
C LYS A 14 -9.58 -16.70 -33.97
N ILE A 15 -8.85 -15.71 -33.44
CA ILE A 15 -7.76 -15.92 -32.48
C ILE A 15 -8.32 -16.37 -31.11
N GLY A 16 -9.61 -16.14 -30.84
CA GLY A 16 -10.26 -16.52 -29.58
C GLY A 16 -10.90 -17.91 -29.53
N GLU A 17 -10.89 -18.70 -30.62
CA GLU A 17 -11.66 -19.96 -30.71
C GLU A 17 -10.84 -21.25 -30.57
N ASP A 18 -9.54 -21.20 -30.27
CA ASP A 18 -8.74 -22.42 -30.08
C ASP A 18 -7.72 -22.30 -28.94
N VAL A 19 -8.19 -21.80 -27.80
CA VAL A 19 -7.51 -22.00 -26.51
C VAL A 19 -8.39 -22.92 -25.69
N SER A 20 -8.04 -24.20 -25.68
CA SER A 20 -8.56 -25.16 -24.73
C SER A 20 -8.51 -24.56 -23.32
N MET A 21 -9.67 -24.36 -22.71
CA MET A 21 -9.80 -24.12 -21.28
C MET A 21 -9.40 -25.40 -20.54
N GLU A 22 -8.10 -25.72 -20.56
CA GLU A 22 -7.53 -26.29 -19.36
C GLU A 22 -7.58 -25.12 -18.37
N ASP A 23 -8.52 -25.21 -17.42
CA ASP A 23 -8.51 -24.42 -16.21
C ASP A 23 -7.09 -24.58 -15.64
N GLU A 24 -6.20 -23.64 -15.97
CA GLU A 24 -5.05 -23.36 -15.15
C GLU A 24 -5.67 -23.09 -13.80
N VAL A 25 -5.58 -24.11 -12.94
CA VAL A 25 -5.80 -24.02 -11.52
C VAL A 25 -4.71 -23.08 -11.06
N GLU A 26 -4.94 -21.79 -11.31
CA GLU A 26 -4.11 -20.70 -10.89
C GLU A 26 -4.02 -20.96 -9.38
N ASP A 27 -2.83 -21.32 -8.90
CA ASP A 27 -2.70 -21.84 -7.55
C ASP A 27 -3.26 -20.79 -6.59
N VAL A 28 -4.07 -21.20 -5.61
CA VAL A 28 -4.34 -20.35 -4.43
C VAL A 28 -2.97 -20.01 -3.87
N LEU A 29 -2.48 -18.82 -4.20
CA LEU A 29 -1.11 -18.43 -3.89
C LEU A 29 -0.93 -18.63 -2.38
N PRO A 30 0.05 -19.44 -1.94
CA PRO A 30 0.27 -19.68 -0.53
C PRO A 30 0.42 -18.32 0.17
N GLY A 31 -0.52 -18.00 1.06
CA GLY A 31 -0.54 -16.73 1.79
C GLY A 31 -1.77 -15.84 1.59
N CYS A 32 -2.72 -16.17 0.70
CA CYS A 32 -4.03 -15.51 0.72
C CYS A 32 -4.88 -16.01 1.90
N TYR A 33 -5.44 -15.09 2.68
CA TYR A 33 -6.40 -15.46 3.73
C TYR A 33 -7.36 -14.33 4.05
N TYR A 34 -8.51 -14.69 4.61
CA TYR A 34 -9.47 -13.72 5.13
C TYR A 34 -9.13 -13.39 6.57
N LEU A 35 -8.84 -12.13 6.83
CA LEU A 35 -8.63 -11.60 8.16
C LEU A 35 -9.96 -11.07 8.70
N ASN A 36 -10.53 -11.76 9.68
CA ASN A 36 -11.66 -11.21 10.43
C ASN A 36 -11.16 -10.07 11.34
N ILE A 37 -11.71 -8.87 11.17
CA ILE A 37 -11.32 -7.69 11.95
C ILE A 37 -11.84 -7.80 13.40
N GLY A 38 -12.93 -8.54 13.61
CA GLY A 38 -13.46 -8.85 14.94
C GLY A 38 -14.11 -7.67 15.66
N ILE A 39 -14.35 -6.56 14.97
CA ILE A 39 -15.02 -5.38 15.52
C ILE A 39 -16.49 -5.43 15.10
N GLN A 40 -17.38 -5.72 16.06
CA GLN A 40 -18.82 -5.73 15.82
C GLN A 40 -19.30 -4.33 15.38
N GLY A 41 -20.09 -4.30 14.30
CA GLY A 41 -20.64 -3.05 13.76
C GLY A 41 -19.74 -2.32 12.76
N LEU A 42 -18.51 -2.78 12.52
CA LEU A 42 -17.62 -2.22 11.52
C LEU A 42 -17.80 -2.98 10.19
N TRP A 43 -18.15 -2.26 9.12
CA TRP A 43 -18.24 -2.80 7.77
C TRP A 43 -17.07 -2.27 6.93
N PRO A 44 -16.31 -3.13 6.24
CA PRO A 44 -16.45 -4.59 6.16
C PRO A 44 -15.97 -5.31 7.45
N GLN A 45 -16.56 -6.47 7.77
CA GLN A 45 -16.22 -7.27 8.98
C GLN A 45 -14.87 -8.00 8.87
N GLY A 46 -14.29 -8.02 7.67
CA GLY A 46 -13.01 -8.64 7.44
C GLY A 46 -12.37 -8.18 6.15
N LEU A 47 -11.11 -8.54 5.99
CA LEU A 47 -10.25 -8.10 4.92
C LEU A 47 -9.67 -9.32 4.20
N TRP A 48 -9.75 -9.34 2.87
CA TRP A 48 -9.02 -10.31 2.06
C TRP A 48 -7.54 -9.89 2.00
N ILE A 49 -6.67 -10.67 2.62
CA ILE A 49 -5.22 -10.44 2.60
C ILE A 49 -4.65 -11.08 1.35
N ARG A 50 -4.03 -10.26 0.51
CA ARG A 50 -3.37 -10.66 -0.72
C ARG A 50 -1.90 -11.04 -0.48
N PRO A 51 -1.27 -11.87 -1.32
CA PRO A 51 0.14 -12.21 -1.18
C PRO A 51 1.03 -10.98 -1.33
N ASP A 52 0.64 -10.05 -2.20
CA ASP A 52 1.30 -8.75 -2.35
C ASP A 52 1.35 -7.98 -1.03
N TYR A 53 0.32 -8.10 -0.17
CA TYR A 53 0.34 -7.38 1.09
C TYR A 53 1.45 -7.87 2.00
N VAL A 54 1.62 -9.19 2.07
CA VAL A 54 2.68 -9.86 2.80
C VAL A 54 4.05 -9.50 2.21
N ARG A 55 4.22 -9.67 0.90
CA ARG A 55 5.49 -9.39 0.19
C ARG A 55 5.96 -7.95 0.37
N ILE A 56 5.05 -6.99 0.17
CA ILE A 56 5.38 -5.56 0.32
C ILE A 56 5.73 -5.27 1.79
N TYR A 57 4.96 -5.78 2.75
CA TYR A 57 5.26 -5.58 4.17
C TYR A 57 6.64 -6.13 4.54
N ASP A 58 6.93 -7.37 4.17
CA ASP A 58 8.17 -8.04 4.54
C ASP A 58 9.39 -7.38 3.88
N ALA A 59 9.27 -6.97 2.61
CA ALA A 59 10.32 -6.21 1.92
C ALA A 59 10.62 -4.87 2.61
N LEU A 60 9.58 -4.14 3.03
CA LEU A 60 9.76 -2.88 3.74
C LEU A 60 10.28 -3.08 5.18
N HIS A 61 9.93 -4.19 5.82
CA HIS A 61 10.32 -4.48 7.21
C HIS A 61 11.76 -4.97 7.34
N HIS A 62 12.20 -5.88 6.47
CA HIS A 62 13.52 -6.50 6.59
C HIS A 62 14.60 -5.77 5.78
N ASP A 63 14.30 -5.39 4.54
CA ASP A 63 15.34 -5.05 3.58
C ASP A 63 15.64 -3.54 3.52
N TYR A 64 14.66 -2.72 3.90
CA TYR A 64 14.69 -1.28 3.59
C TYR A 64 15.32 -0.36 4.66
N PRO A 65 15.10 -0.54 5.98
CA PRO A 65 15.56 0.44 6.96
C PRO A 65 17.09 0.47 7.12
N LEU A 66 17.76 -0.68 7.02
CA LEU A 66 19.18 -0.81 7.39
C LEU A 66 20.15 -0.04 6.46
N PRO A 67 19.99 -0.07 5.12
CA PRO A 67 20.92 0.63 4.23
C PRO A 67 20.76 2.16 4.27
N MET A 68 19.53 2.67 4.36
CA MET A 68 19.26 4.12 4.26
C MET A 68 19.74 4.88 5.51
N VAL A 69 19.54 4.29 6.69
CA VAL A 69 19.99 4.87 7.97
C VAL A 69 21.51 5.03 7.99
N ARG A 70 22.26 4.07 7.42
CA ARG A 70 23.73 4.14 7.33
C ARG A 70 24.22 5.27 6.42
N MET A 71 23.39 5.72 5.48
CA MET A 71 23.71 6.82 4.55
C MET A 71 23.23 8.18 5.06
N GLY A 72 22.68 8.27 6.28
CA GLY A 72 22.11 9.51 6.82
C GLY A 72 20.87 9.97 6.06
N GLN A 73 20.18 9.06 5.38
CA GLN A 73 18.99 9.34 4.59
C GLN A 73 17.74 8.90 5.35
N THR A 74 16.70 9.73 5.30
CA THR A 74 15.38 9.35 5.80
C THR A 74 14.75 8.36 4.84
N PRO A 75 14.44 7.12 5.28
CA PRO A 75 13.84 6.12 4.40
C PRO A 75 12.43 6.54 4.00
N CYS A 76 12.09 6.35 2.72
CA CYS A 76 10.76 6.65 2.20
C CYS A 76 10.34 5.64 1.12
N ALA A 77 9.13 5.10 1.24
CA ALA A 77 8.54 4.21 0.25
C ALA A 77 7.25 4.80 -0.32
N VAL A 78 7.02 4.56 -1.61
CA VAL A 78 5.78 4.92 -2.31
C VAL A 78 5.16 3.62 -2.81
N ILE A 79 3.96 3.31 -2.35
CA ILE A 79 3.18 2.19 -2.86
C ILE A 79 2.12 2.73 -3.81
N THR A 80 2.22 2.32 -5.05
CA THR A 80 1.36 2.79 -6.13
C THR A 80 0.75 1.65 -6.92
N GLY A 81 -0.15 1.97 -7.86
CA GLY A 81 -0.91 1.01 -8.64
C GLY A 81 -2.32 1.51 -8.95
N GLN A 82 -3.00 0.83 -9.85
CA GLN A 82 -4.31 1.24 -10.38
C GLN A 82 -5.32 1.63 -9.27
N PRO A 83 -6.25 2.56 -9.54
CA PRO A 83 -7.36 2.84 -8.63
C PRO A 83 -8.11 1.56 -8.23
N GLY A 84 -8.54 1.46 -6.96
CA GLY A 84 -9.26 0.27 -6.46
C GLY A 84 -8.41 -0.98 -6.22
N ILE A 85 -7.09 -0.94 -6.44
CA ILE A 85 -6.23 -2.11 -6.28
C ILE A 85 -6.00 -2.55 -4.82
N GLY A 86 -6.47 -1.78 -3.85
CA GLY A 86 -6.36 -2.11 -2.43
C GLY A 86 -5.10 -1.56 -1.75
N LYS A 87 -4.62 -0.37 -2.15
CA LYS A 87 -3.50 0.32 -1.49
C LYS A 87 -3.86 0.76 -0.06
N SER A 88 -5.02 1.39 0.12
CA SER A 88 -5.54 1.74 1.45
C SER A 88 -5.73 0.52 2.34
N LEU A 89 -6.24 -0.58 1.77
CA LEU A 89 -6.38 -1.86 2.46
C LEU A 89 -5.02 -2.42 2.93
N TRP A 90 -3.97 -2.24 2.12
CA TRP A 90 -2.62 -2.59 2.53
C TRP A 90 -2.13 -1.78 3.74
N VAL A 91 -2.42 -0.48 3.80
CA VAL A 91 -2.09 0.36 4.98
C VAL A 91 -2.72 -0.21 6.24
N TRP A 92 -4.00 -0.57 6.19
CA TRP A 92 -4.70 -1.19 7.31
C TRP A 92 -4.08 -2.54 7.72
N TYR A 93 -3.74 -3.37 6.74
CA TYR A 93 -3.03 -4.63 6.99
C TYR A 93 -1.67 -4.39 7.69
N ALA A 94 -0.85 -3.48 7.16
CA ALA A 94 0.47 -3.17 7.69
C ALA A 94 0.38 -2.56 9.09
N ALA A 95 -0.57 -1.65 9.32
CA ALA A 95 -0.83 -1.08 10.64
C ALA A 95 -1.23 -2.17 11.64
N ARG A 96 -2.11 -3.10 11.23
CA ARG A 96 -2.53 -4.22 12.09
C ARG A 96 -1.37 -5.14 12.46
N ARG A 97 -0.47 -5.44 11.51
CA ARG A 97 0.75 -6.23 11.74
C ARG A 97 1.67 -5.56 12.76
N ARG A 98 1.96 -4.26 12.59
CA ARG A 98 2.76 -3.45 13.53
C ARG A 98 2.15 -3.45 14.93
N MET A 99 0.85 -3.19 15.04
CA MET A 99 0.13 -3.22 16.33
C MET A 99 0.19 -4.61 16.99
N ALA A 100 0.04 -5.69 16.22
CA ALA A 100 0.15 -7.06 16.74
C ALA A 100 1.56 -7.38 17.24
N ALA A 101 2.59 -6.83 16.58
CA ALA A 101 3.99 -6.91 17.00
C ALA A 101 4.36 -5.94 18.13
N ARG A 102 3.41 -5.13 18.62
CA ARG A 102 3.62 -4.05 19.61
C ARG A 102 4.65 -3.01 19.18
N GLU A 103 4.76 -2.81 17.88
CA GLU A 103 5.69 -1.84 17.32
C GLU A 103 4.99 -0.51 17.07
N PRO A 104 5.63 0.63 17.36
CA PRO A 104 5.00 1.93 17.23
C PRO A 104 4.74 2.28 15.75
N LEU A 105 3.62 2.93 15.46
CA LEU A 105 3.35 3.46 14.12
C LEU A 105 2.58 4.77 14.21
N ILE A 106 2.71 5.58 13.16
CA ILE A 106 1.91 6.77 12.93
C ILE A 106 1.00 6.48 11.75
N LEU A 107 -0.28 6.80 11.89
CA LEU A 107 -1.25 6.78 10.81
C LEU A 107 -1.75 8.20 10.58
N TYR A 108 -1.55 8.70 9.36
CA TYR A 108 -2.19 9.92 8.90
C TYR A 108 -3.51 9.59 8.21
N TYR A 109 -4.62 9.93 8.86
CA TYR A 109 -5.98 9.61 8.43
C TYR A 109 -6.90 10.79 8.68
N GLY A 110 -7.72 11.19 7.70
CA GLY A 110 -8.69 12.29 7.88
C GLY A 110 -8.11 13.61 8.39
N SER A 111 -6.89 13.99 7.95
CA SER A 111 -6.13 15.16 8.42
C SER A 111 -5.65 15.09 9.88
N LYS A 112 -5.71 13.91 10.52
CA LYS A 112 -5.19 13.70 11.87
C LYS A 112 -4.01 12.76 11.85
N LEU A 113 -3.10 12.99 12.79
CA LEU A 113 -1.98 12.11 13.06
C LEU A 113 -2.23 11.30 14.32
N CYS A 114 -2.38 9.99 14.16
CA CYS A 114 -2.59 9.09 15.27
C CYS A 114 -1.32 8.28 15.51
N LEU A 115 -0.70 8.44 16.67
CA LEU A 115 0.41 7.62 17.16
C LEU A 115 -0.15 6.41 17.90
N PHE A 116 0.15 5.21 17.40
CA PHE A 116 -0.15 3.96 18.08
C PHE A 116 1.13 3.44 18.74
N VAL A 117 1.04 3.18 20.03
CA VAL A 117 2.10 2.58 20.85
C VAL A 117 1.50 1.50 21.74
N GLU A 118 2.33 0.74 22.45
CA GLU A 118 1.85 -0.30 23.38
C GLU A 118 0.87 0.27 24.44
N GLY A 119 1.10 1.51 24.88
CA GLY A 119 0.26 2.19 25.86
C GLY A 119 -1.07 2.74 25.33
N GLY A 120 -1.37 2.61 24.03
CA GLY A 120 -2.62 3.07 23.43
C GLY A 120 -2.44 3.93 22.18
N VAL A 121 -3.48 4.68 21.85
CA VAL A 121 -3.53 5.57 20.68
C VAL A 121 -3.61 7.01 21.15
N TYR A 122 -2.78 7.87 20.54
CA TYR A 122 -2.66 9.29 20.89
C TYR A 122 -2.80 10.13 19.63
N ASP A 123 -3.58 11.20 19.71
CA ASP A 123 -3.58 12.25 18.69
C ASP A 123 -2.27 13.06 18.84
N LEU A 124 -1.46 13.12 17.79
CA LEU A 124 -0.30 14.00 17.76
C LEU A 124 -0.77 15.44 17.52
N PRO A 125 -0.25 16.42 18.28
CA PRO A 125 -0.68 17.80 18.14
C PRO A 125 -0.27 18.40 16.80
N ASP A 126 -1.03 19.41 16.36
CA ASP A 126 -0.65 20.21 15.20
C ASP A 126 0.71 20.86 15.44
N GLY A 127 1.62 20.70 14.48
CA GLY A 127 2.99 21.23 14.58
C GLY A 127 3.96 20.35 15.39
N TRP A 128 3.57 19.12 15.75
CA TRP A 128 4.48 18.13 16.32
C TRP A 128 5.75 17.95 15.47
N GLU A 129 6.90 17.83 16.14
CA GLU A 129 8.21 17.68 15.52
C GLU A 129 8.75 16.25 15.68
N ASN A 130 9.40 15.76 14.63
CA ASN A 130 9.85 14.37 14.52
C ASN A 130 11.11 14.02 15.31
N ASP A 131 11.75 15.01 15.93
CA ASP A 131 12.98 14.84 16.71
C ASP A 131 12.75 14.17 18.07
N ASP A 132 11.49 14.04 18.50
CA ASP A 132 11.14 13.43 19.79
C ASP A 132 11.36 11.91 19.84
N PHE A 133 11.49 11.24 18.68
CA PHE A 133 11.59 9.78 18.64
C PHE A 133 13.04 9.29 18.68
N ARG A 134 13.31 8.41 19.64
CA ARG A 134 14.61 7.73 19.79
C ARG A 134 14.79 6.54 18.84
N TYR A 135 13.72 6.08 18.21
CA TYR A 135 13.70 4.88 17.37
C TYR A 135 12.93 5.13 16.09
N PHE A 136 13.18 4.28 15.09
CA PHE A 136 12.47 4.37 13.81
C PHE A 136 10.98 4.04 13.96
N ILE A 137 10.13 4.96 13.51
CA ILE A 137 8.67 4.80 13.51
C ILE A 137 8.15 4.81 12.08
N TRP A 138 7.32 3.82 11.77
CA TRP A 138 6.64 3.75 10.49
C TRP A 138 5.51 4.76 10.47
N ALA A 139 5.52 5.64 9.46
CA ALA A 139 4.47 6.63 9.24
C ALA A 139 3.73 6.29 7.95
N PHE A 140 2.50 5.79 8.10
CA PHE A 140 1.63 5.51 6.97
C PHE A 140 0.82 6.75 6.59
N ILE A 141 0.87 7.10 5.31
CA ILE A 141 0.17 8.26 4.76
C ILE A 141 -0.65 7.77 3.57
N ASP A 142 -1.97 7.71 3.74
CA ASP A 142 -2.89 7.38 2.65
C ASP A 142 -3.40 8.64 1.97
N SER A 143 -3.08 8.77 0.68
CA SER A 143 -3.35 10.00 -0.08
C SER A 143 -4.68 10.02 -0.80
N ASP A 144 -5.36 8.88 -0.90
CA ASP A 144 -6.73 8.87 -1.41
C ASP A 144 -7.66 9.66 -0.47
N GLU A 145 -7.21 9.98 0.75
CA GLU A 145 -7.89 10.86 1.72
C GLU A 145 -7.43 12.33 1.70
N HIS A 146 -6.41 12.68 0.91
CA HIS A 146 -5.86 14.04 0.91
C HIS A 146 -5.31 14.50 -0.45
N SER A 147 -5.91 15.55 -1.00
CA SER A 147 -5.50 16.12 -2.29
C SER A 147 -4.16 16.87 -2.23
N GLN A 148 -3.73 17.33 -1.04
CA GLN A 148 -2.57 18.20 -0.90
C GLN A 148 -1.21 17.47 -0.83
N GLY A 149 -1.20 16.14 -0.96
CA GLY A 149 0.03 15.36 -0.95
C GLY A 149 0.57 15.11 0.46
N ILE A 150 1.87 14.85 0.57
CA ILE A 150 2.51 14.55 1.85
C ILE A 150 2.65 15.83 2.66
N PRO A 151 2.18 15.86 3.93
CA PRO A 151 2.36 17.04 4.77
C PRO A 151 3.83 17.40 4.92
N SER A 152 4.17 18.68 4.78
CA SER A 152 5.56 19.16 4.73
C SER A 152 6.38 18.81 5.97
N HIS A 153 5.75 18.65 7.14
CA HIS A 153 6.44 18.26 8.37
C HIS A 153 6.98 16.82 8.33
N PHE A 154 6.44 15.94 7.48
CA PHE A 154 7.04 14.63 7.21
C PHE A 154 8.28 14.75 6.35
N VAL A 155 8.35 15.74 5.47
CA VAL A 155 9.40 15.87 4.46
C VAL A 155 10.59 16.67 5.01
N ARG A 156 11.18 16.20 6.12
CA ARG A 156 12.43 16.73 6.66
C ARG A 156 13.56 15.68 6.54
N PRO A 157 14.79 16.08 6.22
CA PRO A 157 15.94 15.18 6.28
C PRO A 157 16.23 14.71 7.72
N SER A 158 16.90 13.58 7.85
CA SER A 158 17.43 13.04 9.12
C SER A 158 16.39 12.74 10.20
N THR A 159 15.13 12.53 9.81
CA THR A 159 14.08 12.17 10.76
C THR A 159 14.11 10.67 11.07
N PRO A 160 13.73 10.25 12.28
CA PRO A 160 13.55 8.84 12.64
C PRO A 160 12.25 8.26 12.07
N LEU A 161 11.68 8.87 11.04
CA LEU A 161 10.44 8.40 10.42
C LEU A 161 10.76 7.60 9.17
N PHE A 162 10.15 6.43 9.07
CA PHE A 162 10.06 5.72 7.80
C PHE A 162 8.69 6.00 7.19
N ILE A 163 8.68 6.89 6.21
CA ILE A 163 7.44 7.34 5.55
C ILE A 163 7.05 6.33 4.48
N ILE A 164 5.82 5.85 4.57
CA ILE A 164 5.22 4.95 3.57
C ILE A 164 3.97 5.61 3.05
N PHE A 165 4.04 6.02 1.80
CA PHE A 165 3.00 6.79 1.12
C PHE A 165 2.22 5.89 0.15
N THR A 166 0.89 5.86 0.25
CA THR A 166 0.04 5.12 -0.69
C THR A 166 -0.73 6.08 -1.59
N ARG A 167 -0.60 5.93 -2.92
CA ARG A 167 -1.32 6.76 -3.92
C ARG A 167 -1.55 6.08 -5.25
N SER A 168 -2.62 6.48 -5.94
CA SER A 168 -2.83 6.20 -7.37
C SER A 168 -1.64 6.71 -8.22
N PRO A 169 -1.31 6.11 -9.38
CA PRO A 169 -0.15 6.46 -10.20
C PRO A 169 -0.32 7.82 -10.88
N GLU A 170 -0.10 8.90 -10.13
CA GLU A 170 0.09 10.24 -10.65
C GLU A 170 1.45 10.76 -10.15
N ALA A 171 2.45 10.70 -11.04
CA ALA A 171 3.84 11.03 -10.70
C ALA A 171 4.04 12.43 -10.11
N ASN A 172 3.15 13.38 -10.46
CA ASN A 172 3.22 14.75 -9.97
C ASN A 172 3.03 14.85 -8.45
N CYS A 173 2.41 13.85 -7.82
CA CYS A 173 1.98 13.92 -6.43
C CYS A 173 3.06 13.56 -5.39
N TRP A 174 4.19 12.98 -5.81
CA TRP A 174 5.32 12.66 -4.92
C TRP A 174 6.63 13.33 -5.38
N ASN A 175 6.55 14.32 -6.26
CA ASN A 175 7.72 15.11 -6.67
C ASN A 175 8.42 15.80 -5.48
N CYS A 176 7.70 16.12 -4.41
CA CYS A 176 8.30 16.65 -3.18
C CYS A 176 9.22 15.63 -2.49
N LEU A 177 8.87 14.34 -2.53
CA LEU A 177 9.73 13.28 -2.03
C LEU A 177 11.02 13.21 -2.83
N HIS A 178 10.96 13.21 -4.16
CA HIS A 178 12.19 13.17 -4.98
C HIS A 178 13.11 14.37 -4.76
N LYS A 179 12.57 15.54 -4.40
CA LYS A 179 13.35 16.77 -4.18
C LYS A 179 14.00 16.82 -2.80
N THR A 180 13.35 16.29 -1.78
CA THR A 180 13.75 16.48 -0.38
C THR A 180 14.20 15.18 0.29
N MET A 181 13.72 14.03 -0.18
CA MET A 181 14.13 12.69 0.25
C MET A 181 14.88 11.99 -0.88
N LEU A 182 16.08 11.53 -0.58
CA LEU A 182 16.92 10.85 -1.56
C LEU A 182 16.28 9.49 -1.91
N TRP A 183 15.73 9.39 -3.14
CA TRP A 183 15.29 8.15 -3.79
C TRP A 183 14.20 7.35 -3.06
N PRO A 184 12.93 7.77 -3.12
CA PRO A 184 11.83 6.96 -2.60
C PRO A 184 11.75 5.63 -3.34
N GLN A 185 11.70 4.50 -2.61
CA GLN A 185 11.46 3.20 -3.22
C GLN A 185 10.02 3.15 -3.71
N THR A 186 9.84 3.07 -5.03
CA THR A 186 8.52 2.92 -5.62
C THR A 186 8.18 1.45 -5.76
N ILE A 187 7.09 1.02 -5.13
CA ILE A 187 6.56 -0.34 -5.17
C ILE A 187 5.21 -0.28 -5.88
N ILE A 188 5.09 -1.03 -6.97
CA ILE A 188 3.85 -1.11 -7.74
C ILE A 188 3.10 -2.36 -7.28
N MET A 189 1.88 -2.17 -6.76
CA MET A 189 1.00 -3.27 -6.37
C MET A 189 0.42 -3.94 -7.61
N ASN A 190 0.46 -5.28 -7.66
CA ASN A 190 -0.06 -6.01 -8.80
C ASN A 190 -1.58 -5.89 -8.89
N PRO A 191 -2.15 -6.06 -10.11
CA PRO A 191 -3.58 -6.24 -10.30
C PRO A 191 -4.20 -7.35 -9.45
N TRP A 192 -5.51 -7.27 -9.23
CA TRP A 192 -6.28 -8.37 -8.66
C TRP A 192 -6.31 -9.52 -9.66
N SER A 193 -5.94 -10.73 -9.22
CA SER A 193 -6.18 -11.93 -10.03
C SER A 193 -7.67 -12.25 -10.07
N LYS A 194 -8.13 -13.03 -11.05
CA LYS A 194 -9.53 -13.47 -11.12
C LYS A 194 -9.93 -14.22 -9.84
N MET A 195 -9.03 -15.01 -9.30
CA MET A 195 -9.26 -15.74 -8.07
C MET A 195 -9.30 -14.86 -6.82
N ASP A 196 -8.45 -13.84 -6.73
CA ASP A 196 -8.53 -12.89 -5.62
C ASP A 196 -9.91 -12.23 -5.60
N ILE A 197 -10.44 -11.88 -6.79
CA ILE A 197 -11.78 -11.31 -6.93
C ILE A 197 -12.85 -12.30 -6.48
N GLN A 198 -12.83 -13.53 -7.00
CA GLN A 198 -13.81 -14.58 -6.63
C GLN A 198 -13.76 -14.91 -5.13
N SER A 199 -12.58 -14.93 -4.54
CA SER A 199 -12.39 -15.25 -3.12
C SER A 199 -12.83 -14.10 -2.23
N ALA A 200 -12.59 -12.86 -2.64
CA ALA A 200 -13.05 -11.69 -1.93
C ALA A 200 -14.59 -11.57 -1.99
N THR A 201 -15.21 -11.79 -3.16
CA THR A 201 -16.67 -11.65 -3.35
C THR A 201 -17.48 -12.78 -2.72
N SER A 202 -16.98 -14.02 -2.71
CA SER A 202 -17.69 -15.17 -2.11
C SER A 202 -17.87 -15.10 -0.59
N ARG A 203 -17.28 -14.10 0.08
CA ARG A 203 -17.31 -13.93 1.54
C ARG A 203 -18.02 -12.64 1.99
N TYR A 204 -18.69 -11.95 1.07
CA TYR A 204 -19.60 -10.84 1.35
C TYR A 204 -21.06 -11.28 1.29
#